data_AF-A0A810VFF4-F1
#
_entry.id   AF-A0A810VFF4-F1
#
_cell.length_a   1.000
_cell.length_b   1.000
_cell.length_c   1.000
_cell.angle_alpha   90.00
_cell.angle_beta   90.00
_cell.angle_gamma   90.00
#
_symmetry.space_group_name_H-M   'P 1'
#
loop_
_entity.id
_entity.type
_entity.pdbx_description
1 polymer ?
#
loop_
_entity_poly.entity_id
_entity_poly.type
_entity_poly.pdbx_seq_one_letter_code
_entity_poly.pdbx_strand_id
1 'polypeptide(L)'
;MANPRSLIVLSLAFLFMINSALATAVTYNVASLGAKADGKTDSTKAFLSAWAKACASVKPVVIYVPAGRFLLRNVVFSGPCKNNAITFRIAGTLVAPSNYGIIGNADNWIFFQHVNGVTISGGILDGQGTALWACKASGKSCPSGATTLGFSNSNNIKVSGLISLNSQMFHIVVNGCHNVKMDGVRVSASGNSPNTDGIHVQMSSGVTILNSKIATGDDCVSIGPGTSNLWIENVACGPGHGISIGSLGKDQQEAGVQNVTVKTVTFTGTQNGLRIKSWGRPSTGFARNILFQHAVMINVQNPIVIDQNYCPEKKGCPGQVSGVRISDVTYQDIHGSSATEVAVKFDCSSKYPCSKIRLENVKLTYKNQVAVATCSHAGGTAAGMVQPTSCL
;
A
#
# COMPACT_ATOMS: atom_id res chain seq x y z
N MET A 1 70.44 -46.44 -12.29
CA MET A 1 71.25 -45.29 -11.82
C MET A 1 70.37 -44.05 -11.86
N ALA A 2 70.51 -43.22 -10.83
CA ALA A 2 69.85 -41.93 -10.55
C ALA A 2 68.41 -41.95 -9.98
N ASN A 3 68.27 -41.17 -8.90
CA ASN A 3 67.22 -41.05 -7.89
C ASN A 3 66.57 -39.63 -8.02
N PRO A 4 65.73 -39.13 -7.09
CA PRO A 4 64.32 -38.75 -7.28
C PRO A 4 64.08 -37.22 -7.17
N ARG A 5 62.83 -36.74 -7.27
CA ARG A 5 62.23 -35.76 -6.31
C ARG A 5 60.80 -35.34 -6.71
N SER A 6 59.89 -35.65 -5.78
CA SER A 6 58.79 -34.83 -5.27
C SER A 6 57.83 -34.12 -6.22
N LEU A 7 56.55 -34.49 -6.11
CA LEU A 7 55.44 -33.55 -5.90
C LEU A 7 54.20 -34.32 -5.42
N ILE A 8 54.03 -34.37 -4.10
CA ILE A 8 52.75 -34.72 -3.47
C ILE A 8 51.92 -33.43 -3.47
N VAL A 9 50.88 -33.38 -4.30
CA VAL A 9 49.81 -32.39 -4.17
C VAL A 9 48.58 -33.14 -3.66
N LEU A 10 48.36 -33.08 -2.35
CA LEU A 10 47.16 -33.60 -1.71
C LEU A 10 46.02 -32.62 -1.99
N SER A 11 45.13 -32.96 -2.93
CA SER A 11 43.88 -32.26 -3.17
C SER A 11 42.82 -32.71 -2.14
N LEU A 12 42.74 -32.01 -1.00
CA LEU A 12 41.59 -32.10 -0.11
C LEU A 12 40.43 -31.28 -0.69
N ALA A 13 39.55 -31.96 -1.43
CA ALA A 13 38.22 -31.46 -1.74
C ALA A 13 37.37 -31.49 -0.46
N PHE A 14 37.31 -30.37 0.25
CA PHE A 14 36.38 -30.19 1.37
C PHE A 14 34.98 -29.89 0.79
N LEU A 15 34.16 -30.93 0.63
CA LEU A 15 32.72 -30.77 0.41
C LEU A 15 32.12 -30.09 1.64
N PHE A 16 31.92 -28.77 1.57
CA PHE A 16 31.02 -28.05 2.47
C PHE A 16 29.58 -28.45 2.12
N MET A 17 29.14 -29.59 2.63
CA MET A 17 27.71 -29.91 2.74
C MET A 17 27.14 -28.96 3.80
N ILE A 18 26.62 -27.81 3.36
CA ILE A 18 25.81 -26.94 4.20
C ILE A 18 24.52 -27.71 4.49
N ASN A 19 24.51 -28.47 5.58
CA ASN A 19 23.29 -28.96 6.19
C ASN A 19 22.53 -27.75 6.75
N SER A 20 21.77 -27.07 5.90
CA SER A 20 20.70 -26.18 6.33
C SER A 20 19.54 -27.05 6.83
N ALA A 21 19.72 -27.66 8.00
CA ALA A 21 18.61 -28.23 8.75
C ALA A 21 17.62 -27.10 9.02
N LEU A 22 16.52 -27.06 8.26
CA LEU A 22 15.39 -26.18 8.52
C LEU A 22 14.93 -26.44 9.95
N ALA A 23 15.24 -25.51 10.86
CA ALA A 23 14.83 -25.61 12.24
C ALA A 23 13.31 -25.79 12.28
N THR A 24 12.85 -26.89 12.86
CA THR A 24 11.41 -27.19 12.98
C THR A 24 10.71 -26.05 13.71
N ALA A 25 9.76 -25.40 13.04
CA ALA A 25 9.06 -24.25 13.60
C ALA A 25 8.18 -24.67 14.80
N VAL A 26 8.22 -23.88 15.87
CA VAL A 26 7.33 -24.07 17.03
C VAL A 26 5.96 -23.48 16.68
N THR A 27 4.88 -24.19 16.96
CA THR A 27 3.52 -23.71 16.67
C THR A 27 2.77 -23.35 17.94
N TYR A 28 2.23 -22.13 18.00
CA TYR A 28 1.29 -21.68 19.03
C TYR A 28 -0.10 -21.52 18.41
N ASN A 29 -1.01 -22.43 18.73
CA ASN A 29 -2.41 -22.34 18.32
C ASN A 29 -3.16 -21.41 19.30
N VAL A 30 -3.78 -20.34 18.78
CA VAL A 30 -4.50 -19.36 19.61
C VAL A 30 -5.67 -19.98 20.36
N ALA A 31 -6.32 -21.02 19.82
CA ALA A 31 -7.41 -21.72 20.49
C ALA A 31 -6.91 -22.46 21.74
N SER A 32 -5.73 -23.09 21.67
CA SER A 32 -5.07 -23.72 22.81
C SER A 32 -4.64 -22.70 23.88
N LEU A 33 -4.60 -21.41 23.54
CA LEU A 33 -4.31 -20.30 24.44
C LEU A 33 -5.58 -19.58 24.91
N GLY A 34 -6.77 -20.17 24.65
CA GLY A 34 -8.05 -19.67 25.16
C GLY A 34 -8.83 -18.77 24.19
N ALA A 35 -8.38 -18.59 22.95
CA ALA A 35 -9.18 -17.90 21.93
C ALA A 35 -10.44 -18.71 21.60
N LYS A 36 -11.59 -18.06 21.50
CA LYS A 36 -12.87 -18.71 21.16
C LYS A 36 -13.30 -18.33 19.75
N ALA A 37 -13.67 -19.35 18.97
CA ALA A 37 -14.02 -19.26 17.56
C ALA A 37 -15.50 -18.88 17.32
N ASP A 38 -16.11 -18.09 18.20
CA ASP A 38 -17.54 -17.76 18.20
C ASP A 38 -17.87 -16.37 17.60
N GLY A 39 -16.84 -15.60 17.23
CA GLY A 39 -16.95 -14.23 16.73
C GLY A 39 -17.49 -13.21 17.74
N LYS A 40 -17.57 -13.57 19.03
CA LYS A 40 -18.24 -12.79 20.10
C LYS A 40 -17.37 -12.64 21.34
N THR A 41 -16.66 -13.68 21.74
CA THR A 41 -15.79 -13.64 22.91
C THR A 41 -14.46 -13.00 22.54
N ASP A 42 -14.06 -11.97 23.30
CA ASP A 42 -12.78 -11.28 23.10
C ASP A 42 -11.60 -12.24 23.27
N SER A 43 -10.91 -12.49 22.16
CA SER A 43 -9.76 -13.39 22.06
C SER A 43 -8.42 -12.66 22.12
N THR A 44 -8.41 -11.34 22.35
CA THR A 44 -7.20 -10.49 22.30
C THR A 44 -6.08 -11.01 23.22
N LYS A 45 -6.41 -11.46 24.44
CA LYS A 45 -5.43 -11.99 25.39
C LYS A 45 -4.70 -13.24 24.88
N ALA A 46 -5.40 -14.14 24.17
CA ALA A 46 -4.81 -15.34 23.61
C ALA A 46 -3.80 -15.02 22.49
N PHE A 47 -4.12 -14.02 21.65
CA PHE A 47 -3.22 -13.54 20.60
C PHE A 47 -1.98 -12.85 21.18
N LEU A 48 -2.15 -12.00 22.20
CA LEU A 48 -1.02 -11.38 22.91
C LEU A 48 -0.13 -12.42 23.59
N SER A 49 -0.72 -13.47 24.18
CA SER A 49 0.04 -14.59 24.75
C SER A 49 0.84 -15.34 23.69
N ALA A 50 0.23 -15.64 22.54
CA ALA A 50 0.92 -16.28 21.41
C ALA A 50 2.09 -15.41 20.90
N TRP A 51 1.87 -14.11 20.76
CA TRP A 51 2.89 -13.16 20.35
C TRP A 51 4.06 -13.08 21.33
N ALA A 52 3.79 -12.97 22.63
CA ALA A 52 4.84 -12.90 23.64
C ALA A 52 5.76 -14.13 23.58
N LYS A 53 5.18 -15.34 23.43
CA LYS A 53 5.96 -16.57 23.25
C LYS A 53 6.73 -16.59 21.93
N ALA A 54 6.11 -16.14 20.84
CA ALA A 54 6.76 -16.08 19.52
C ALA A 54 7.95 -15.12 19.50
N CYS A 55 7.76 -13.93 20.05
CA CYS A 55 8.74 -12.84 20.11
C CYS A 55 9.95 -13.18 20.98
N ALA A 56 9.75 -13.95 22.06
CA ALA A 56 10.82 -14.41 22.95
C ALA A 56 11.58 -15.65 22.45
N SER A 57 11.04 -16.37 21.45
CA SER A 57 11.65 -17.59 20.89
C SER A 57 12.96 -17.31 20.16
N VAL A 58 13.88 -18.27 20.18
CA VAL A 58 15.10 -18.28 19.35
C VAL A 58 14.96 -19.18 18.11
N LYS A 59 13.84 -19.90 17.99
CA LYS A 59 13.49 -20.74 16.83
C LYS A 59 12.38 -20.07 16.00
N PRO A 60 12.26 -20.36 14.69
CA PRO A 60 11.11 -19.94 13.90
C PRO A 60 9.79 -20.35 14.56
N VAL A 61 8.78 -19.47 14.49
CA VAL A 61 7.48 -19.69 15.15
C VAL A 61 6.33 -19.49 14.18
N VAL A 62 5.34 -20.37 14.25
CA VAL A 62 4.03 -20.20 13.64
C VAL A 62 2.99 -19.90 14.72
N ILE A 63 2.38 -18.72 14.67
CA ILE A 63 1.13 -18.45 15.38
C ILE A 63 0.00 -18.90 14.46
N TYR A 64 -0.67 -19.99 14.86
CA TYR A 64 -1.74 -20.59 14.07
C TYR A 64 -3.11 -20.11 14.55
N VAL A 65 -3.89 -19.53 13.64
CA VAL A 65 -5.30 -19.20 13.84
C VAL A 65 -6.14 -20.20 13.06
N PRO A 66 -6.83 -21.14 13.73
CA PRO A 66 -7.61 -22.17 13.06
C PRO A 66 -8.85 -21.58 12.38
N ALA A 67 -9.59 -22.42 11.65
CA ALA A 67 -10.87 -22.03 11.07
C ALA A 67 -11.86 -21.59 12.18
N GLY A 68 -12.71 -20.61 11.84
CA GLY A 68 -13.66 -19.99 12.77
C GLY A 68 -13.52 -18.47 12.82
N ARG A 69 -14.36 -17.80 13.63
CA ARG A 69 -14.37 -16.34 13.78
C ARG A 69 -13.83 -15.96 15.17
N PHE A 70 -12.80 -15.12 15.23
CA PHE A 70 -12.19 -14.71 16.49
C PHE A 70 -12.35 -13.20 16.66
N LEU A 71 -13.13 -12.79 17.66
CA LEU A 71 -13.27 -11.37 17.98
C LEU A 71 -11.97 -10.85 18.60
N LEU A 72 -11.41 -9.79 18.04
CA LEU A 72 -10.31 -9.04 18.63
C LEU A 72 -10.72 -7.60 18.84
N ARG A 73 -10.35 -7.03 19.99
CA ARG A 73 -10.32 -5.57 20.18
C ARG A 73 -9.03 -5.02 19.55
N ASN A 74 -8.65 -3.78 19.85
CA ASN A 74 -7.33 -3.27 19.48
C ASN A 74 -6.23 -4.19 20.04
N VAL A 75 -5.29 -4.58 19.17
CA VAL A 75 -4.15 -5.43 19.52
C VAL A 75 -2.87 -4.86 18.92
N VAL A 76 -1.84 -4.80 19.76
CA VAL A 76 -0.51 -4.30 19.38
C VAL A 76 0.52 -5.39 19.61
N PHE A 77 1.24 -5.74 18.55
CA PHE A 77 2.33 -6.71 18.50
C PHE A 77 3.65 -5.95 18.38
N SER A 78 4.27 -5.65 19.52
CA SER A 78 5.51 -4.88 19.60
C SER A 78 6.75 -5.76 19.54
N GLY A 79 7.78 -5.29 18.82
CA GLY A 79 9.16 -5.69 19.00
C GLY A 79 9.96 -4.67 19.84
N PRO A 80 11.30 -4.74 19.83
CA PRO A 80 12.11 -5.72 19.12
C PRO A 80 11.95 -7.14 19.68
N CYS A 81 11.96 -8.13 18.79
CA CYS A 81 11.87 -9.54 19.16
C CYS A 81 13.24 -10.22 19.11
N LYS A 82 13.42 -11.28 19.92
CA LYS A 82 14.55 -12.20 19.76
C LYS A 82 14.41 -13.03 18.49
N ASN A 83 13.17 -13.29 18.09
CA ASN A 83 12.80 -14.00 16.88
C ASN A 83 12.65 -13.05 15.68
N ASN A 84 13.16 -13.46 14.52
CA ASN A 84 13.01 -12.78 13.24
C ASN A 84 12.35 -13.66 12.15
N ALA A 85 11.65 -14.71 12.56
CA ALA A 85 10.96 -15.65 11.68
C ALA A 85 9.62 -16.04 12.30
N ILE A 86 8.73 -15.06 12.48
CA ILE A 86 7.38 -15.27 13.03
C ILE A 86 6.37 -15.27 11.90
N THR A 87 5.59 -16.34 11.79
CA THR A 87 4.50 -16.47 10.81
C THR A 87 3.15 -16.52 11.50
N PHE A 88 2.27 -15.56 11.23
CA PHE A 88 0.84 -15.71 11.44
C PHE A 88 0.25 -16.51 10.29
N ARG A 89 -0.16 -17.76 10.55
CA ARG A 89 -0.91 -18.58 9.59
C ARG A 89 -2.38 -18.54 9.97
N ILE A 90 -3.17 -17.82 9.18
CA ILE A 90 -4.57 -17.56 9.48
C ILE A 90 -5.44 -18.39 8.55
N ALA A 91 -6.11 -19.41 9.10
CA ALA A 91 -7.11 -20.21 8.39
C ALA A 91 -8.54 -19.69 8.61
N GLY A 92 -8.77 -18.89 9.65
CA GLY A 92 -10.08 -18.34 10.00
C GLY A 92 -10.27 -16.87 9.65
N THR A 93 -11.19 -16.24 10.38
CA THR A 93 -11.52 -14.82 10.29
C THR A 93 -11.22 -14.14 11.63
N LEU A 94 -10.45 -13.07 11.61
CA LEU A 94 -10.41 -12.11 12.72
C LEU A 94 -11.52 -11.11 12.47
N VAL A 95 -12.32 -10.80 13.49
CA VAL A 95 -13.45 -9.88 13.38
C VAL A 95 -13.30 -8.76 14.41
N ALA A 96 -13.52 -7.53 13.99
CA ALA A 96 -13.55 -6.36 14.87
C ALA A 96 -14.89 -6.30 15.63
N PRO A 97 -14.98 -5.54 16.74
CA PRO A 97 -16.26 -5.38 17.44
C PRO A 97 -17.31 -4.72 16.55
N SER A 98 -18.54 -5.22 16.57
CA SER A 98 -19.67 -4.66 15.80
C SER A 98 -20.02 -3.23 16.23
N ASN A 99 -19.83 -2.92 17.51
CA ASN A 99 -19.86 -1.53 17.99
C ASN A 99 -18.54 -0.84 17.58
N TYR A 100 -18.61 -0.02 16.54
CA TYR A 100 -17.45 0.69 16.01
C TYR A 100 -16.75 1.58 17.04
N GLY A 101 -17.45 2.06 18.07
CA GLY A 101 -16.89 2.90 19.12
C GLY A 101 -15.82 2.21 19.97
N ILE A 102 -15.77 0.86 19.99
CA ILE A 102 -14.80 0.11 20.80
C ILE A 102 -13.37 0.29 20.27
N ILE A 103 -13.20 0.39 18.95
CA ILE A 103 -11.89 0.60 18.31
C ILE A 103 -11.81 1.90 17.52
N GLY A 104 -12.90 2.67 17.44
CA GLY A 104 -13.03 3.79 16.52
C GLY A 104 -12.05 4.95 16.71
N ASN A 105 -11.34 5.01 17.84
CA ASN A 105 -10.28 6.00 18.10
C ASN A 105 -8.94 5.33 18.46
N ALA A 106 -8.74 4.06 18.09
CA ALA A 106 -7.52 3.30 18.42
C ALA A 106 -6.38 3.51 17.40
N ASP A 107 -6.59 4.33 16.37
CA ASP A 107 -5.78 4.50 15.15
C ASP A 107 -5.65 3.25 14.28
N ASN A 108 -5.30 2.11 14.88
CA ASN A 108 -5.18 0.81 14.25
C ASN A 108 -5.97 -0.24 15.05
N TRP A 109 -6.49 -1.26 14.37
CA TRP A 109 -7.12 -2.41 14.99
C TRP A 109 -6.06 -3.48 15.30
N ILE A 110 -5.35 -3.94 14.27
CA ILE A 110 -4.22 -4.87 14.39
C ILE A 110 -2.95 -4.14 14.01
N PHE A 111 -2.04 -3.97 14.97
CA PHE A 111 -0.86 -3.14 14.78
C PHE A 111 0.43 -3.90 15.10
N PHE A 112 1.39 -3.83 14.19
CA PHE A 112 2.75 -4.34 14.38
C PHE A 112 3.72 -3.16 14.42
N GLN A 113 4.58 -3.10 15.43
CA GLN A 113 5.55 -2.03 15.56
C GLN A 113 6.93 -2.54 15.95
N HIS A 114 7.97 -1.97 15.35
CA HIS A 114 9.37 -2.32 15.63
C HIS A 114 9.68 -3.82 15.46
N VAL A 115 8.98 -4.51 14.56
CA VAL A 115 9.18 -5.93 14.32
C VAL A 115 10.12 -6.16 13.14
N ASN A 116 10.79 -7.31 13.14
CA ASN A 116 11.67 -7.74 12.07
C ASN A 116 11.33 -9.18 11.68
N GLY A 117 11.01 -9.45 10.42
CA GLY A 117 10.80 -10.82 9.94
C GLY A 117 9.45 -11.42 10.36
N VAL A 118 8.37 -10.68 10.07
CA VAL A 118 6.99 -11.12 10.31
C VAL A 118 6.32 -11.46 8.98
N THR A 119 5.72 -12.64 8.91
CA THR A 119 4.87 -13.07 7.79
C THR A 119 3.42 -13.22 8.23
N ILE A 120 2.47 -12.66 7.49
CA ILE A 120 1.03 -12.94 7.59
C ILE A 120 0.63 -13.74 6.35
N SER A 121 0.07 -14.93 6.56
CA SER A 121 -0.32 -15.85 5.50
C SER A 121 -1.79 -16.26 5.62
N GLY A 122 -2.56 -15.89 4.59
CA GLY A 122 -3.98 -16.18 4.47
C GLY A 122 -4.87 -15.40 5.44
N GLY A 123 -6.12 -15.84 5.53
CA GLY A 123 -7.09 -15.34 6.50
C GLY A 123 -7.91 -14.16 6.02
N ILE A 124 -8.93 -13.84 6.82
CA ILE A 124 -9.83 -12.71 6.62
C ILE A 124 -9.73 -11.78 7.83
N LEU A 125 -9.54 -10.49 7.60
CA LEU A 125 -9.69 -9.44 8.60
C LEU A 125 -11.00 -8.69 8.29
N ASP A 126 -11.98 -8.80 9.17
CA ASP A 126 -13.29 -8.17 9.02
C ASP A 126 -13.40 -6.97 9.98
N GLY A 127 -13.16 -5.76 9.45
CA GLY A 127 -13.07 -4.52 10.21
C GLY A 127 -14.42 -3.94 10.67
N GLN A 128 -15.55 -4.51 10.22
CA GLN A 128 -16.90 -4.14 10.66
C GLN A 128 -17.23 -2.63 10.53
N GLY A 129 -16.71 -1.96 9.50
CA GLY A 129 -16.78 -0.50 9.32
C GLY A 129 -18.13 0.07 8.93
N THR A 130 -19.08 -0.74 8.46
CA THR A 130 -20.35 -0.26 7.85
C THR A 130 -21.14 0.70 8.74
N ALA A 131 -21.26 0.39 10.04
CA ALA A 131 -21.98 1.24 10.98
C ALA A 131 -21.28 2.59 11.22
N LEU A 132 -19.94 2.63 11.18
CA LEU A 132 -19.20 3.89 11.27
C LEU A 132 -19.39 4.74 10.00
N TRP A 133 -19.38 4.10 8.83
CA TRP A 133 -19.61 4.81 7.57
C TRP A 133 -21.01 5.45 7.52
N ALA A 134 -22.03 4.73 8.00
CA ALA A 134 -23.39 5.27 8.14
C ALA A 134 -23.43 6.46 9.12
N CYS A 135 -22.70 6.40 10.23
CA CYS A 135 -22.54 7.53 11.15
C CYS A 135 -21.95 8.75 10.42
N LYS A 136 -20.81 8.58 9.73
CA LYS A 136 -20.11 9.65 9.00
C LYS A 136 -21.00 10.27 7.92
N ALA A 137 -21.72 9.45 7.15
CA ALA A 137 -22.66 9.90 6.12
C ALA A 137 -23.84 10.71 6.67
N SER A 138 -24.25 10.46 7.93
CA SER A 138 -25.33 11.21 8.58
C SER A 138 -24.92 12.60 9.10
N GLY A 139 -23.64 12.99 8.96
CA GLY A 139 -23.12 14.27 9.44
C GLY A 139 -23.02 14.38 10.97
N LYS A 140 -23.19 13.27 11.70
CA LYS A 140 -23.03 13.21 13.15
C LYS A 140 -21.56 13.27 13.55
N SER A 141 -21.31 13.58 14.81
CA SER A 141 -20.00 13.37 15.42
C SER A 141 -19.73 11.87 15.54
N CYS A 142 -18.66 11.41 14.87
CA CYS A 142 -18.29 10.01 14.79
C CYS A 142 -16.79 9.86 15.06
N PRO A 143 -16.34 8.71 15.59
CA PRO A 143 -14.91 8.40 15.69
C PRO A 143 -14.18 8.50 14.35
N SER A 144 -12.87 8.73 14.38
CA SER A 144 -12.03 8.78 13.16
C SER A 144 -12.07 7.46 12.39
N GLY A 145 -12.12 6.35 13.11
CA GLY A 145 -12.06 4.98 12.61
C GLY A 145 -10.67 4.38 12.79
N ALA A 146 -10.61 3.07 12.99
CA ALA A 146 -9.34 2.34 13.04
C ALA A 146 -8.94 1.79 11.66
N THR A 147 -7.65 1.91 11.33
CA THR A 147 -7.01 1.16 10.25
C THR A 147 -7.03 -0.33 10.57
N THR A 148 -7.37 -1.20 9.61
CA THR A 148 -7.48 -2.64 9.88
C THR A 148 -6.14 -3.28 10.23
N LEU A 149 -5.10 -3.04 9.43
CA LEU A 149 -3.75 -3.58 9.65
C LEU A 149 -2.69 -2.48 9.48
N GLY A 150 -1.87 -2.24 10.50
CA GLY A 150 -0.78 -1.28 10.45
C GLY A 150 0.58 -1.89 10.76
N PHE A 151 1.60 -1.43 10.05
CA PHE A 151 3.00 -1.67 10.36
C PHE A 151 3.72 -0.35 10.57
N SER A 152 4.44 -0.22 11.69
CA SER A 152 5.30 0.93 11.95
C SER A 152 6.74 0.51 12.22
N ASN A 153 7.71 1.27 11.68
CA ASN A 153 9.13 1.17 12.04
C ASN A 153 9.68 -0.27 11.98
N SER A 154 9.24 -1.03 10.99
CA SER A 154 9.41 -2.49 10.93
C SER A 154 10.14 -2.94 9.67
N ASN A 155 10.79 -4.09 9.73
CA ASN A 155 11.64 -4.60 8.65
C ASN A 155 11.24 -6.01 8.22
N ASN A 156 11.47 -6.36 6.96
CA ASN A 156 11.30 -7.73 6.44
C ASN A 156 9.89 -8.27 6.70
N ILE A 157 8.89 -7.56 6.17
CA ILE A 157 7.48 -7.91 6.35
C ILE A 157 6.95 -8.59 5.10
N LYS A 158 6.20 -9.68 5.29
CA LYS A 158 5.50 -10.36 4.20
C LYS A 158 4.02 -10.52 4.53
N VAL A 159 3.14 -10.11 3.60
CA VAL A 159 1.70 -10.38 3.66
C VAL A 159 1.31 -11.15 2.40
N SER A 160 0.71 -12.31 2.56
CA SER A 160 0.38 -13.19 1.42
C SER A 160 -1.03 -13.75 1.52
N GLY A 161 -1.84 -13.55 0.48
CA GLY A 161 -3.18 -14.13 0.37
C GLY A 161 -4.20 -13.60 1.40
N LEU A 162 -3.91 -12.48 2.06
CA LEU A 162 -4.78 -11.87 3.06
C LEU A 162 -6.00 -11.21 2.41
N ILE A 163 -7.17 -11.37 3.01
CA ILE A 163 -8.39 -10.64 2.67
C ILE A 163 -8.69 -9.62 3.76
N SER A 164 -8.84 -8.34 3.41
CA SER A 164 -9.24 -7.26 4.32
C SER A 164 -10.60 -6.71 3.90
N LEU A 165 -11.60 -6.86 4.78
CA LEU A 165 -12.99 -6.50 4.55
C LEU A 165 -13.40 -5.33 5.44
N ASN A 166 -14.14 -4.39 4.84
CA ASN A 166 -14.90 -3.37 5.55
C ASN A 166 -14.13 -2.64 6.66
N SER A 167 -12.97 -2.08 6.34
CA SER A 167 -12.19 -1.31 7.33
C SER A 167 -12.93 -0.05 7.78
N GLN A 168 -12.77 0.36 9.04
CA GLN A 168 -13.35 1.62 9.53
C GLN A 168 -12.70 2.86 8.90
N MET A 169 -11.41 2.73 8.55
CA MET A 169 -10.58 3.71 7.86
C MET A 169 -9.71 2.96 6.84
N PHE A 170 -8.40 3.20 6.75
CA PHE A 170 -7.51 2.51 5.82
C PHE A 170 -7.50 0.99 6.06
N HIS A 171 -7.31 0.19 5.02
CA HIS A 171 -7.23 -1.26 5.14
C HIS A 171 -5.83 -1.70 5.60
N ILE A 172 -4.77 -1.23 4.95
CA ILE A 172 -3.39 -1.57 5.30
C ILE A 172 -2.53 -0.30 5.29
N VAL A 173 -1.76 -0.07 6.35
CA VAL A 173 -0.79 1.03 6.45
C VAL A 173 0.62 0.48 6.65
N VAL A 174 1.56 0.98 5.86
CA VAL A 174 3.00 0.73 5.98
C VAL A 174 3.72 2.05 6.22
N ASN A 175 4.26 2.25 7.42
CA ASN A 175 4.84 3.51 7.85
C ASN A 175 6.23 3.31 8.48
N GLY A 176 7.28 3.96 7.97
CA GLY A 176 8.62 3.81 8.56
C GLY A 176 9.24 2.42 8.31
N CYS A 177 8.76 1.66 7.32
CA CYS A 177 9.15 0.27 7.13
C CYS A 177 10.20 0.08 6.02
N HIS A 178 10.97 -1.00 6.12
CA HIS A 178 11.91 -1.41 5.06
C HIS A 178 11.71 -2.86 4.66
N ASN A 179 11.82 -3.14 3.36
CA ASN A 179 11.65 -4.48 2.79
C ASN A 179 10.29 -5.10 3.15
N VAL A 180 9.23 -4.60 2.52
CA VAL A 180 7.86 -5.08 2.72
C VAL A 180 7.33 -5.69 1.42
N LYS A 181 6.84 -6.92 1.46
CA LYS A 181 6.21 -7.58 0.31
C LYS A 181 4.76 -7.95 0.61
N MET A 182 3.85 -7.48 -0.23
CA MET A 182 2.43 -7.83 -0.21
C MET A 182 2.09 -8.55 -1.52
N ASP A 183 1.51 -9.74 -1.45
CA ASP A 183 1.27 -10.60 -2.61
C ASP A 183 -0.08 -11.31 -2.51
N GLY A 184 -0.96 -11.13 -3.50
CA GLY A 184 -2.27 -11.76 -3.49
C GLY A 184 -3.24 -11.16 -2.47
N VAL A 185 -3.03 -9.89 -2.05
CA VAL A 185 -3.90 -9.21 -1.10
C VAL A 185 -5.22 -8.84 -1.78
N ARG A 186 -6.33 -9.06 -1.07
CA ARG A 186 -7.66 -8.63 -1.50
C ARG A 186 -8.24 -7.64 -0.51
N VAL A 187 -8.62 -6.47 -0.98
CA VAL A 187 -9.32 -5.44 -0.20
C VAL A 187 -10.73 -5.28 -0.77
N SER A 188 -11.72 -5.28 0.11
CA SER A 188 -13.12 -5.05 -0.26
C SER A 188 -13.83 -4.20 0.78
N ALA A 189 -14.32 -3.05 0.34
CA ALA A 189 -15.26 -2.19 1.04
C ALA A 189 -16.24 -1.58 0.02
N SER A 190 -17.27 -0.89 0.52
CA SER A 190 -18.23 -0.18 -0.34
C SER A 190 -17.54 0.90 -1.15
N GLY A 191 -17.95 1.13 -2.41
CA GLY A 191 -17.44 2.28 -3.19
C GLY A 191 -17.75 3.65 -2.57
N ASN A 192 -18.64 3.71 -1.59
CA ASN A 192 -19.01 4.92 -0.86
C ASN A 192 -18.43 4.95 0.57
N SER A 193 -17.52 4.02 0.95
CA SER A 193 -16.94 4.04 2.30
C SER A 193 -15.89 5.15 2.45
N PRO A 194 -16.05 6.09 3.41
CA PRO A 194 -15.19 7.26 3.49
C PRO A 194 -13.80 6.94 4.04
N ASN A 195 -12.75 7.41 3.37
CA ASN A 195 -11.35 7.30 3.80
C ASN A 195 -10.89 5.86 4.05
N THR A 196 -11.27 4.97 3.13
CA THR A 196 -10.99 3.53 3.23
C THR A 196 -9.84 3.10 2.32
N ASP A 197 -8.77 3.89 2.22
CA ASP A 197 -7.61 3.58 1.37
C ASP A 197 -7.19 2.10 1.47
N GLY A 198 -6.91 1.47 0.34
CA GLY A 198 -6.58 0.06 0.28
C GLY A 198 -5.23 -0.24 0.94
N ILE A 199 -4.16 0.24 0.31
CA ILE A 199 -2.80 0.15 0.87
C ILE A 199 -2.19 1.54 0.89
N HIS A 200 -1.86 2.02 2.08
CA HIS A 200 -1.15 3.28 2.28
C HIS A 200 0.32 3.01 2.60
N VAL A 201 1.23 3.68 1.89
CA VAL A 201 2.68 3.58 2.11
C VAL A 201 3.24 4.97 2.36
N GLN A 202 3.95 5.17 3.47
CA GLN A 202 4.65 6.41 3.78
C GLN A 202 5.96 6.14 4.53
N MET A 203 6.93 7.05 4.45
CA MET A 203 8.21 6.95 5.17
C MET A 203 8.91 5.60 5.05
N SER A 204 8.69 4.87 3.95
CA SER A 204 9.07 3.46 3.80
C SER A 204 9.91 3.24 2.54
N SER A 205 10.79 2.24 2.57
CA SER A 205 11.64 1.89 1.40
C SER A 205 11.64 0.41 1.07
N GLY A 206 11.70 0.09 -0.23
CA GLY A 206 11.73 -1.30 -0.70
C GLY A 206 10.40 -2.00 -0.42
N VAL A 207 9.31 -1.38 -0.87
CA VAL A 207 7.96 -1.94 -0.73
C VAL A 207 7.53 -2.51 -2.08
N THR A 208 7.00 -3.74 -2.07
CA THR A 208 6.50 -4.43 -3.27
C THR A 208 5.06 -4.89 -3.06
N ILE A 209 4.15 -4.51 -3.96
CA ILE A 209 2.73 -4.91 -3.97
C ILE A 209 2.45 -5.66 -5.26
N LEU A 210 2.07 -6.93 -5.16
CA LEU A 210 1.88 -7.82 -6.31
C LEU A 210 0.48 -8.46 -6.30
N ASN A 211 -0.04 -8.77 -7.50
CA ASN A 211 -1.13 -9.70 -7.72
C ASN A 211 -2.39 -9.42 -6.86
N SER A 212 -2.71 -8.14 -6.65
CA SER A 212 -3.68 -7.71 -5.65
C SER A 212 -4.96 -7.17 -6.29
N LYS A 213 -6.10 -7.33 -5.60
CA LYS A 213 -7.38 -6.77 -6.02
C LYS A 213 -7.91 -5.86 -4.92
N ILE A 214 -8.16 -4.60 -5.24
CA ILE A 214 -8.52 -3.57 -4.26
C ILE A 214 -9.77 -2.83 -4.74
N ALA A 215 -10.84 -2.98 -3.97
CA ALA A 215 -12.11 -2.29 -4.17
C ALA A 215 -12.46 -1.56 -2.87
N THR A 216 -12.60 -0.24 -2.94
CA THR A 216 -12.83 0.59 -1.76
C THR A 216 -13.51 1.93 -2.13
N GLY A 217 -13.75 2.81 -1.16
CA GLY A 217 -14.31 4.14 -1.37
C GLY A 217 -13.27 5.26 -1.45
N ASP A 218 -11.98 4.96 -1.33
CA ASP A 218 -10.89 5.93 -1.46
C ASP A 218 -9.72 5.38 -2.30
N ASP A 219 -8.48 5.86 -2.13
CA ASP A 219 -7.32 5.46 -2.91
C ASP A 219 -7.10 3.93 -2.88
N CYS A 220 -6.90 3.33 -4.05
CA CYS A 220 -6.51 1.93 -4.20
C CYS A 220 -5.15 1.69 -3.53
N VAL A 221 -4.18 2.51 -3.90
CA VAL A 221 -2.90 2.64 -3.21
C VAL A 221 -2.59 4.12 -3.04
N SER A 222 -2.35 4.58 -1.82
CA SER A 222 -1.92 5.95 -1.53
C SER A 222 -0.46 5.98 -1.07
N ILE A 223 0.31 6.92 -1.62
CA ILE A 223 1.77 6.98 -1.46
C ILE A 223 2.13 8.33 -0.85
N GLY A 224 2.41 8.33 0.46
CA GLY A 224 2.77 9.49 1.24
C GLY A 224 4.25 9.87 1.18
N PRO A 225 4.62 11.01 1.78
CA PRO A 225 5.99 11.52 1.81
C PRO A 225 6.97 10.52 2.43
N GLY A 226 8.24 10.59 2.00
CA GLY A 226 9.31 9.71 2.46
C GLY A 226 9.27 8.29 1.88
N THR A 227 8.35 8.00 0.94
CA THR A 227 8.34 6.72 0.23
C THR A 227 9.44 6.66 -0.83
N SER A 228 10.22 5.58 -0.85
CA SER A 228 11.21 5.33 -1.89
C SER A 228 11.27 3.87 -2.34
N ASN A 229 11.62 3.62 -3.60
CA ASN A 229 11.79 2.25 -4.12
C ASN A 229 10.51 1.40 -3.92
N LEU A 230 9.39 1.90 -4.45
CA LEU A 230 8.09 1.24 -4.39
C LEU A 230 7.78 0.59 -5.74
N TRP A 231 7.43 -0.69 -5.71
CA TRP A 231 7.02 -1.46 -6.88
C TRP A 231 5.59 -1.96 -6.72
N ILE A 232 4.72 -1.62 -7.66
CA ILE A 232 3.32 -2.06 -7.71
C ILE A 232 3.12 -2.77 -9.04
N GLU A 233 2.74 -4.04 -9.02
CA GLU A 233 2.55 -4.81 -10.25
C GLU A 233 1.39 -5.80 -10.21
N ASN A 234 0.69 -5.92 -11.34
CA ASN A 234 -0.45 -6.82 -11.50
C ASN A 234 -1.55 -6.55 -10.45
N VAL A 235 -2.04 -5.30 -10.44
CA VAL A 235 -3.07 -4.85 -9.49
C VAL A 235 -4.35 -4.48 -10.22
N ALA A 236 -5.49 -4.92 -9.69
CA ALA A 236 -6.81 -4.49 -10.13
C ALA A 236 -7.42 -3.53 -9.10
N CYS A 237 -7.63 -2.28 -9.51
CA CYS A 237 -8.22 -1.22 -8.70
C CYS A 237 -9.65 -0.93 -9.18
N GLY A 238 -10.61 -0.87 -8.27
CA GLY A 238 -11.95 -0.38 -8.62
C GLY A 238 -13.10 -1.08 -7.91
N PRO A 239 -14.10 -0.31 -7.40
CA PRO A 239 -14.17 1.16 -7.36
C PRO A 239 -13.13 1.79 -6.39
N GLY A 240 -13.03 3.12 -6.37
CA GLY A 240 -12.12 3.89 -5.51
C GLY A 240 -11.50 5.12 -6.19
N HIS A 241 -10.43 5.69 -5.64
CA HIS A 241 -9.77 6.91 -6.13
C HIS A 241 -8.49 6.67 -6.95
N GLY A 242 -8.15 5.42 -7.27
CA GLY A 242 -6.99 5.08 -8.11
C GLY A 242 -5.70 4.92 -7.32
N ILE A 243 -4.55 4.94 -8.02
CA ILE A 243 -3.23 4.93 -7.39
C ILE A 243 -2.73 6.37 -7.33
N SER A 244 -2.49 6.85 -6.11
CA SER A 244 -2.24 8.26 -5.85
C SER A 244 -0.93 8.49 -5.11
N ILE A 245 -0.04 9.26 -5.71
CA ILE A 245 1.09 9.88 -5.00
C ILE A 245 0.60 11.16 -4.34
N GLY A 246 0.74 11.25 -3.01
CA GLY A 246 0.33 12.36 -2.19
C GLY A 246 -0.94 12.12 -1.34
N SER A 247 -1.50 13.15 -0.70
CA SER A 247 -1.14 14.55 -0.92
C SER A 247 0.24 14.90 -0.36
N LEU A 248 1.08 15.47 -1.24
CA LEU A 248 2.38 16.04 -0.89
C LEU A 248 2.24 17.54 -0.63
N GLY A 249 3.23 18.12 0.02
CA GLY A 249 3.24 19.51 0.45
C GLY A 249 2.30 19.74 1.62
N LYS A 250 2.01 18.72 2.43
CA LYS A 250 1.20 18.94 3.63
C LYS A 250 2.01 19.77 4.63
N ASP A 251 3.30 19.53 4.74
CA ASP A 251 4.17 20.34 5.58
C ASP A 251 5.14 21.15 4.71
N GLN A 252 5.58 22.29 5.21
CA GLN A 252 6.58 23.10 4.49
C GLN A 252 7.87 22.30 4.31
N GLN A 253 8.28 21.59 5.36
CA GLN A 253 9.40 20.66 5.34
C GLN A 253 8.86 19.23 5.44
N GLU A 254 8.96 18.50 4.34
CA GLU A 254 8.58 17.09 4.28
C GLU A 254 9.54 16.34 3.34
N ALA A 255 9.66 15.03 3.56
CA ALA A 255 10.42 14.17 2.67
C ALA A 255 9.69 13.99 1.32
N GLY A 256 10.45 13.90 0.23
CA GLY A 256 9.88 13.61 -1.08
C GLY A 256 9.51 12.14 -1.29
N VAL A 257 8.93 11.87 -2.47
CA VAL A 257 8.66 10.53 -2.99
C VAL A 257 9.56 10.29 -4.20
N GLN A 258 10.20 9.11 -4.28
CA GLN A 258 11.05 8.79 -5.42
C GLN A 258 11.13 7.31 -5.77
N ASN A 259 11.50 7.01 -7.02
CA ASN A 259 11.72 5.64 -7.50
C ASN A 259 10.46 4.78 -7.31
N VAL A 260 9.35 5.23 -7.90
CA VAL A 260 8.06 4.52 -7.85
C VAL A 260 7.81 3.90 -9.22
N THR A 261 7.56 2.60 -9.27
CA THR A 261 7.12 1.91 -10.47
C THR A 261 5.74 1.31 -10.23
N VAL A 262 4.81 1.63 -11.12
CA VAL A 262 3.47 1.05 -11.17
C VAL A 262 3.30 0.43 -12.55
N LYS A 263 3.16 -0.88 -12.59
CA LYS A 263 3.22 -1.66 -13.82
C LYS A 263 2.06 -2.64 -13.92
N THR A 264 1.46 -2.83 -15.08
CA THR A 264 0.42 -3.86 -15.29
C THR A 264 -0.74 -3.66 -14.32
N VAL A 265 -1.49 -2.57 -14.48
CA VAL A 265 -2.60 -2.21 -13.56
C VAL A 265 -3.88 -2.02 -14.35
N THR A 266 -4.99 -2.52 -13.83
CA THR A 266 -6.33 -2.26 -14.39
C THR A 266 -7.13 -1.41 -13.43
N PHE A 267 -7.69 -0.30 -13.93
CA PHE A 267 -8.59 0.59 -13.20
C PHE A 267 -10.01 0.42 -13.74
N THR A 268 -10.99 0.12 -12.88
CA THR A 268 -12.39 -0.05 -13.27
C THR A 268 -13.30 0.86 -12.44
N GLY A 269 -13.97 1.81 -13.09
CA GLY A 269 -14.94 2.68 -12.43
C GLY A 269 -14.36 3.52 -11.28
N THR A 270 -13.06 3.81 -11.31
CA THR A 270 -12.39 4.65 -10.30
C THR A 270 -12.55 6.13 -10.62
N GLN A 271 -12.45 6.98 -9.59
CA GLN A 271 -12.40 8.43 -9.76
C GLN A 271 -11.12 8.87 -10.50
N ASN A 272 -9.98 8.24 -10.21
CA ASN A 272 -8.74 8.53 -10.90
C ASN A 272 -8.06 7.22 -11.29
N GLY A 273 -7.19 7.26 -12.30
CA GLY A 273 -6.29 6.17 -12.62
C GLY A 273 -4.97 6.39 -11.88
N LEU A 274 -4.07 7.11 -12.54
CA LEU A 274 -2.73 7.45 -12.08
C LEU A 274 -2.70 8.92 -11.67
N ARG A 275 -2.54 9.18 -10.37
CA ARG A 275 -2.65 10.53 -9.81
C ARG A 275 -1.39 10.93 -9.05
N ILE A 276 -0.94 12.16 -9.26
CA ILE A 276 -0.02 12.86 -8.36
C ILE A 276 -0.73 14.11 -7.85
N LYS A 277 -0.89 14.23 -6.53
CA LYS A 277 -1.58 15.37 -5.89
C LYS A 277 -0.66 16.05 -4.89
N SER A 278 -0.53 17.37 -4.99
CA SER A 278 0.17 18.18 -3.99
C SER A 278 -0.64 19.39 -3.59
N TRP A 279 -0.56 19.76 -2.32
CA TRP A 279 -1.19 20.96 -1.80
C TRP A 279 -0.68 22.20 -2.54
N GLY A 280 -1.60 23.12 -2.85
CA GLY A 280 -1.28 24.43 -3.40
C GLY A 280 -0.66 25.36 -2.36
N ARG A 281 0.44 24.97 -1.71
CA ARG A 281 1.16 25.77 -0.70
C ARG A 281 2.68 25.60 -0.77
N PRO A 282 3.47 26.53 -0.21
CA PRO A 282 4.92 26.39 -0.13
C PRO A 282 5.34 25.08 0.55
N SER A 283 6.29 24.39 -0.07
CA SER A 283 6.89 23.16 0.45
C SER A 283 8.27 22.95 -0.18
N THR A 284 9.11 22.16 0.49
CA THR A 284 10.38 21.65 -0.03
C THR A 284 10.28 20.22 -0.57
N GLY A 285 9.09 19.60 -0.50
CA GLY A 285 8.85 18.24 -0.96
C GLY A 285 9.06 18.07 -2.47
N PHE A 286 9.13 16.82 -2.92
CA PHE A 286 9.27 16.49 -4.33
C PHE A 286 8.65 15.13 -4.67
N ALA A 287 8.36 14.91 -5.95
CA ALA A 287 8.02 13.61 -6.53
C ALA A 287 8.86 13.40 -7.79
N ARG A 288 9.70 12.37 -7.83
CA ARG A 288 10.62 12.16 -8.97
C ARG A 288 10.93 10.71 -9.30
N ASN A 289 11.36 10.46 -10.54
CA ASN A 289 11.69 9.13 -11.04
C ASN A 289 10.52 8.16 -10.82
N ILE A 290 9.42 8.46 -11.51
CA ILE A 290 8.15 7.73 -11.41
C ILE A 290 7.84 7.12 -12.77
N LEU A 291 7.60 5.82 -12.80
CA LEU A 291 7.19 5.09 -13.98
C LEU A 291 5.79 4.51 -13.78
N PHE A 292 4.86 4.94 -14.61
CA PHE A 292 3.57 4.30 -14.81
C PHE A 292 3.57 3.58 -16.15
N GLN A 293 3.38 2.26 -16.15
CA GLN A 293 3.54 1.42 -17.34
C GLN A 293 2.44 0.35 -17.47
N HIS A 294 1.97 0.07 -18.69
CA HIS A 294 0.99 -1.00 -18.97
C HIS A 294 -0.29 -0.86 -18.14
N ALA A 295 -0.98 0.28 -18.28
CA ALA A 295 -2.19 0.55 -17.51
C ALA A 295 -3.45 0.52 -18.40
N VAL A 296 -4.46 -0.22 -17.94
CA VAL A 296 -5.77 -0.32 -18.60
C VAL A 296 -6.80 0.49 -17.84
N MET A 297 -7.49 1.39 -18.54
CA MET A 297 -8.53 2.25 -17.99
C MET A 297 -9.91 1.77 -18.45
N ILE A 298 -10.81 1.47 -17.53
CA ILE A 298 -12.18 1.06 -17.81
C ILE A 298 -13.12 2.04 -17.10
N ASN A 299 -13.67 2.99 -17.86
CA ASN A 299 -14.61 4.00 -17.36
C ASN A 299 -14.07 4.76 -16.14
N VAL A 300 -12.83 5.26 -16.23
CA VAL A 300 -12.15 5.99 -15.15
C VAL A 300 -12.41 7.48 -15.29
N GLN A 301 -12.81 8.19 -14.24
CA GLN A 301 -13.21 9.61 -14.39
C GLN A 301 -12.03 10.50 -14.78
N ASN A 302 -10.88 10.34 -14.13
CA ASN A 302 -9.65 11.07 -14.45
C ASN A 302 -8.47 10.09 -14.61
N PRO A 303 -8.28 9.50 -15.81
CA PRO A 303 -7.27 8.47 -16.05
C PRO A 303 -5.84 8.86 -15.67
N ILE A 304 -5.37 10.04 -16.09
CA ILE A 304 -4.01 10.54 -15.79
C ILE A 304 -4.11 11.96 -15.25
N VAL A 305 -3.65 12.18 -14.02
CA VAL A 305 -3.75 13.49 -13.34
C VAL A 305 -2.48 13.86 -12.60
N ILE A 306 -2.00 15.08 -12.81
CA ILE A 306 -1.17 15.81 -11.87
C ILE A 306 -1.96 17.04 -11.41
N ASP A 307 -2.19 17.17 -10.10
CA ASP A 307 -2.90 18.28 -9.49
C ASP A 307 -2.04 18.92 -8.39
N GLN A 308 -1.39 20.04 -8.71
CA GLN A 308 -0.63 20.83 -7.75
C GLN A 308 -1.44 21.96 -7.10
N ASN A 309 -2.76 22.01 -7.33
CA ASN A 309 -3.68 22.98 -6.74
C ASN A 309 -4.59 22.34 -5.69
N TYR A 310 -4.24 21.14 -5.22
CA TYR A 310 -5.05 20.38 -4.26
C TYR A 310 -5.25 21.21 -2.99
N CYS A 311 -6.51 21.48 -2.64
CA CYS A 311 -6.86 22.34 -1.51
C CYS A 311 -8.16 21.86 -0.88
N PRO A 312 -8.14 20.69 -0.19
CA PRO A 312 -9.35 20.12 0.39
C PRO A 312 -9.96 21.12 1.40
N GLU A 313 -11.28 21.26 1.31
CA GLU A 313 -12.07 22.22 2.10
C GLU A 313 -11.69 23.70 1.92
N LYS A 314 -10.84 24.04 0.94
CA LYS A 314 -10.28 25.39 0.73
C LYS A 314 -9.58 25.98 1.96
N LYS A 315 -9.07 25.14 2.86
CA LYS A 315 -8.43 25.56 4.12
C LYS A 315 -6.90 25.60 3.98
N GLY A 316 -6.29 26.75 4.27
CA GLY A 316 -4.83 26.88 4.40
C GLY A 316 -4.03 26.91 3.09
N CYS A 317 -4.70 27.03 1.94
CA CYS A 317 -4.11 27.07 0.60
C CYS A 317 -4.77 28.02 -0.45
N PRO A 318 -5.85 28.80 -0.18
CA PRO A 318 -6.36 29.75 -1.19
C PRO A 318 -5.31 30.73 -1.70
N GLY A 319 -5.16 30.84 -3.04
CA GLY A 319 -4.24 31.77 -3.71
C GLY A 319 -2.75 31.44 -3.56
N GLN A 320 -2.42 30.34 -2.88
CA GLN A 320 -1.04 29.88 -2.74
C GLN A 320 -0.65 28.94 -3.89
N VAL A 321 0.65 28.81 -4.10
CA VAL A 321 1.24 28.03 -5.18
C VAL A 321 2.03 26.88 -4.58
N SER A 322 1.86 25.67 -5.11
CA SER A 322 2.58 24.50 -4.59
C SER A 322 4.09 24.67 -4.73
N GLY A 323 4.81 24.39 -3.63
CA GLY A 323 6.27 24.29 -3.62
C GLY A 323 6.82 22.91 -3.99
N VAL A 324 5.94 21.91 -4.12
CA VAL A 324 6.37 20.54 -4.44
C VAL A 324 6.93 20.49 -5.86
N ARG A 325 8.13 19.93 -6.01
CA ARG A 325 8.77 19.75 -7.33
C ARG A 325 8.42 18.39 -7.92
N ILE A 326 7.79 18.38 -9.09
CA ILE A 326 7.46 17.15 -9.81
C ILE A 326 8.33 17.05 -11.06
N SER A 327 9.08 15.96 -11.21
CA SER A 327 9.97 15.79 -12.35
C SER A 327 10.21 14.34 -12.71
N ASP A 328 10.54 14.04 -13.97
CA ASP A 328 10.91 12.68 -14.41
C ASP A 328 9.80 11.67 -14.11
N VAL A 329 8.65 11.92 -14.73
CA VAL A 329 7.45 11.10 -14.62
C VAL A 329 7.13 10.55 -16.01
N THR A 330 7.20 9.24 -16.16
CA THR A 330 6.91 8.54 -17.41
C THR A 330 5.55 7.85 -17.32
N TYR A 331 4.71 8.09 -18.32
CA TYR A 331 3.46 7.41 -18.58
C TYR A 331 3.61 6.65 -19.90
N GLN A 332 3.69 5.32 -19.83
CA GLN A 332 4.00 4.48 -20.98
C GLN A 332 2.98 3.35 -21.15
N ASP A 333 2.48 3.16 -22.37
CA ASP A 333 1.52 2.10 -22.69
C ASP A 333 0.28 2.15 -21.77
N ILE A 334 -0.49 3.23 -21.92
CA ILE A 334 -1.69 3.47 -21.12
C ILE A 334 -2.88 3.59 -22.07
N HIS A 335 -3.87 2.72 -21.93
CA HIS A 335 -4.96 2.68 -22.87
C HIS A 335 -6.32 2.39 -22.24
N GLY A 336 -7.39 2.79 -22.91
CA GLY A 336 -8.76 2.44 -22.52
C GLY A 336 -9.74 3.61 -22.58
N SER A 337 -10.66 3.65 -21.62
CA SER A 337 -11.80 4.57 -21.60
C SER A 337 -11.82 5.45 -20.35
N SER A 338 -12.07 6.73 -20.60
CA SER A 338 -12.38 7.75 -19.60
C SER A 338 -13.90 7.88 -19.43
N ALA A 339 -14.35 8.12 -18.20
CA ALA A 339 -15.75 8.45 -17.90
C ALA A 339 -16.03 9.95 -18.08
N THR A 340 -15.00 10.78 -18.22
CA THR A 340 -15.11 12.22 -18.51
C THR A 340 -14.31 12.60 -19.75
N GLU A 341 -14.59 13.77 -20.32
CA GLU A 341 -13.95 14.22 -21.56
C GLU A 341 -12.44 14.45 -21.40
N VAL A 342 -12.00 15.03 -20.29
CA VAL A 342 -10.57 15.29 -20.03
C VAL A 342 -9.94 14.04 -19.43
N ALA A 343 -9.19 13.30 -20.25
CA ALA A 343 -8.55 12.06 -19.83
C ALA A 343 -7.13 12.24 -19.29
N VAL A 344 -6.45 13.30 -19.73
CA VAL A 344 -5.11 13.69 -19.28
C VAL A 344 -5.17 15.12 -18.77
N LYS A 345 -4.82 15.34 -17.50
CA LYS A 345 -4.76 16.67 -16.90
C LYS A 345 -3.45 16.86 -16.15
N PHE A 346 -2.63 17.79 -16.61
CA PHE A 346 -1.43 18.22 -15.88
C PHE A 346 -1.61 19.67 -15.44
N ASP A 347 -1.99 19.86 -14.18
CA ASP A 347 -2.18 21.17 -13.57
C ASP A 347 -1.05 21.43 -12.57
N CYS A 348 0.07 21.92 -13.11
CA CYS A 348 1.30 22.08 -12.38
C CYS A 348 1.48 23.51 -11.86
N SER A 349 2.37 23.64 -10.89
CA SER A 349 2.70 24.89 -10.22
C SER A 349 3.31 25.91 -11.19
N SER A 350 2.79 27.13 -11.21
CA SER A 350 3.35 28.22 -12.01
C SER A 350 4.74 28.66 -11.56
N LYS A 351 5.07 28.46 -10.27
CA LYS A 351 6.38 28.78 -9.69
C LYS A 351 7.37 27.63 -9.80
N TYR A 352 6.88 26.39 -9.78
CA TYR A 352 7.69 25.19 -9.93
C TYR A 352 7.07 24.25 -10.97
N PRO A 353 7.13 24.62 -12.27
CA PRO A 353 6.56 23.83 -13.36
C PRO A 353 7.00 22.36 -13.30
N CYS A 354 6.11 21.45 -13.66
CA CYS A 354 6.50 20.05 -13.83
C CYS A 354 7.46 19.92 -15.01
N SER A 355 8.49 19.10 -14.88
CA SER A 355 9.51 18.95 -15.92
C SER A 355 9.81 17.49 -16.24
N LYS A 356 10.25 17.21 -17.48
CA LYS A 356 10.59 15.86 -17.92
C LYS A 356 9.42 14.87 -17.74
N ILE A 357 8.20 15.33 -18.01
CA ILE A 357 7.08 14.39 -18.16
C ILE A 357 7.24 13.71 -19.52
N ARG A 358 7.07 12.39 -19.57
CA ARG A 358 7.07 11.63 -20.84
C ARG A 358 5.74 10.92 -21.02
N LEU A 359 5.06 11.19 -22.12
CA LEU A 359 3.91 10.40 -22.60
C LEU A 359 4.38 9.50 -23.74
N GLU A 360 4.17 8.20 -23.62
CA GLU A 360 4.59 7.25 -24.65
C GLU A 360 3.51 6.19 -24.86
N ASN A 361 3.00 6.06 -26.09
CA ASN A 361 1.95 5.08 -26.41
C ASN A 361 0.72 5.18 -25.48
N VAL A 362 0.12 6.37 -25.40
CA VAL A 362 -1.07 6.63 -24.59
C VAL A 362 -2.30 6.72 -25.51
N LYS A 363 -3.35 5.93 -25.25
CA LYS A 363 -4.58 5.89 -26.06
C LYS A 363 -5.83 5.86 -25.19
N LEU A 364 -6.40 7.03 -24.92
CA LEU A 364 -7.57 7.22 -24.07
C LEU A 364 -8.75 7.77 -24.86
N THR A 365 -9.91 7.14 -24.65
CA THR A 365 -11.15 7.49 -25.35
C THR A 365 -12.24 7.95 -24.39
N TYR A 366 -13.13 8.82 -24.84
CA TYR A 366 -14.34 9.22 -24.15
C TYR A 366 -15.52 9.08 -25.13
N LYS A 367 -16.56 8.33 -24.75
CA LYS A 367 -17.71 8.03 -25.63
C LYS A 367 -17.29 7.51 -27.02
N ASN A 368 -16.32 6.60 -27.07
CA ASN A 368 -15.72 6.03 -28.28
C ASN A 368 -15.03 7.06 -29.22
N GLN A 369 -14.83 8.29 -28.76
CA GLN A 369 -14.03 9.31 -29.44
C GLN A 369 -12.70 9.49 -28.72
N VAL A 370 -11.73 10.11 -29.39
CA VAL A 370 -10.48 10.53 -28.73
C VAL A 370 -10.84 11.48 -27.60
N ALA A 371 -10.30 11.25 -26.40
CA ALA A 371 -10.51 12.12 -25.25
C ALA A 371 -9.75 13.45 -25.39
N VAL A 372 -9.74 14.29 -24.35
CA VAL A 372 -9.04 15.58 -24.31
C VAL A 372 -7.88 15.55 -23.32
N ALA A 373 -6.80 16.28 -23.64
CA ALA A 373 -5.70 16.57 -22.74
C ALA A 373 -5.65 18.07 -22.39
N THR A 374 -5.35 18.41 -21.14
CA THR A 374 -5.10 19.80 -20.71
C THR A 374 -3.82 19.88 -19.88
N CYS A 375 -3.00 20.89 -20.14
CA CYS A 375 -1.73 21.11 -19.47
C CYS A 375 -1.59 22.57 -19.05
N SER A 376 -1.04 22.80 -17.86
CA SER A 376 -0.73 24.08 -17.27
C SER A 376 0.62 23.94 -16.57
N HIS A 377 1.61 24.72 -17.01
CA HIS A 377 2.99 24.71 -16.46
C HIS A 377 3.63 23.30 -16.41
N ALA A 378 3.38 22.50 -17.45
CA ALA A 378 3.93 21.15 -17.59
C ALA A 378 4.82 21.10 -18.85
N GLY A 379 6.07 20.69 -18.69
CA GLY A 379 7.01 20.52 -19.80
C GLY A 379 7.50 19.09 -19.93
N GLY A 380 7.54 18.59 -21.17
CA GLY A 380 7.86 17.19 -21.40
C GLY A 380 8.09 16.81 -22.85
N THR A 381 7.92 15.52 -23.13
CA THR A 381 7.99 14.96 -24.49
C THR A 381 6.88 13.94 -24.69
N ALA A 382 6.46 13.78 -25.94
CA ALA A 382 5.54 12.73 -26.36
C ALA A 382 6.20 11.87 -27.44
N ALA A 383 6.01 10.56 -27.39
CA ALA A 383 6.56 9.61 -28.36
C ALA A 383 5.54 8.49 -28.69
N GLY A 384 5.60 7.97 -29.91
CA GLY A 384 4.68 6.93 -30.38
C GLY A 384 3.25 7.44 -30.55
N MET A 385 2.26 6.55 -30.36
CA MET A 385 0.85 6.90 -30.51
C MET A 385 0.33 7.58 -29.24
N VAL A 386 0.05 8.88 -29.29
CA VAL A 386 -0.48 9.65 -28.16
C VAL A 386 -1.82 10.30 -28.53
N GLN A 387 -2.89 9.74 -27.97
CA GLN A 387 -4.29 10.16 -28.09
C GLN A 387 -4.90 10.18 -26.67
N PRO A 388 -5.37 11.32 -26.14
CA PRO A 388 -5.45 12.66 -26.73
C PRO A 388 -4.12 13.21 -27.26
N THR A 389 -4.18 14.15 -28.22
CA THR A 389 -3.01 14.92 -28.66
C THR A 389 -2.29 15.51 -27.45
N SER A 390 -0.98 15.30 -27.38
CA SER A 390 -0.16 15.79 -26.26
C SER A 390 -0.29 17.30 -26.09
N CYS A 391 -0.35 17.74 -24.83
CA CYS A 391 -0.27 19.15 -24.44
C CYS A 391 1.05 19.53 -23.75
N LEU A 392 2.04 18.62 -23.78
CA LEU A 392 3.39 18.78 -23.20
C LEU A 392 4.38 19.54 -24.09
#